data_AF-A0A255ZHP6-F1
#
_entry.id   AF-A0A255ZHP6-F1
#
_cell.length_a   1.000
_cell.length_b   1.000
_cell.length_c   1.000
_cell.angle_alpha   90.00
_cell.angle_beta   90.00
_cell.angle_gamma   90.00
#
_symmetry.space_group_name_H-M   'P 1'
#
loop_
_entity.id
_entity.type
_entity.pdbx_description
1 polymer ?
#
loop_
_entity_poly.entity_id
_entity_poly.type
_entity_poly.pdbx_seq_one_letter_code
_entity_poly.pdbx_strand_id
1 'polypeptide(L)' 'MTQDDNPQAPAFNDPRNITVGNARVIWARACGRHPEGYVLPGGTRTTNRFTAQHAAHLMHRMMLVGRY' A
#
# COMPACT_ATOMS: atom_id res chain seq x y z
N MET A 1 -7.47 30.76 -15.16
CA MET A 1 -6.20 30.21 -14.64
C MET A 1 -6.17 28.76 -15.03
N THR A 2 -5.24 28.44 -15.93
CA THR A 2 -4.95 27.11 -16.44
C THR A 2 -4.42 26.19 -15.34
N GLN A 3 -4.58 24.89 -15.60
CA GLN A 3 -3.63 23.81 -15.34
C GLN A 3 -4.07 22.76 -14.31
N ASP A 4 -4.29 21.58 -14.87
CA ASP A 4 -4.39 20.24 -14.28
C ASP A 4 -3.85 20.09 -12.85
N ASP A 5 -4.74 19.98 -11.87
CA ASP A 5 -4.43 19.36 -10.58
C ASP A 5 -5.15 18.01 -10.56
N ASN A 6 -4.60 17.04 -11.29
CA ASN A 6 -4.83 15.65 -10.96
C ASN A 6 -4.00 15.40 -9.70
N PRO A 7 -4.58 15.35 -8.49
CA PRO A 7 -3.79 15.20 -7.28
C PRO A 7 -3.26 13.77 -7.34
N GLN A 8 -2.04 13.60 -7.82
CA GLN A 8 -1.34 12.33 -7.87
C GLN A 8 -1.44 11.72 -6.47
N ALA A 9 -2.29 10.70 -6.34
CA ALA A 9 -2.98 10.45 -5.08
C ALA A 9 -1.97 10.39 -3.92
N PRO A 10 -2.00 11.35 -2.97
CA PRO A 10 -0.92 11.52 -1.99
C PRO A 10 -0.68 10.28 -1.14
N ALA A 11 -1.68 9.38 -1.05
CA ALA A 11 -1.57 8.07 -0.46
C ALA A 11 -0.43 7.21 -1.04
N PHE A 12 -0.08 7.38 -2.31
CA PHE A 12 0.94 6.57 -2.98
C PHE A 12 2.39 7.05 -2.74
N ASN A 13 2.58 8.28 -2.25
CA ASN A 13 3.88 8.91 -2.03
C ASN A 13 4.24 9.05 -0.54
N ASP A 14 3.49 8.44 0.38
CA ASP A 14 3.83 8.45 1.80
C ASP A 14 5.15 7.70 2.06
N PRO A 15 6.12 8.29 2.78
CA PRO A 15 7.42 7.64 3.05
C PRO A 15 7.30 6.37 3.89
N ARG A 16 6.16 6.15 4.57
CA ARG A 16 5.89 4.91 5.32
C ARG A 16 5.48 3.76 4.41
N ASN A 17 5.07 4.03 3.16
CA ASN A 17 4.67 3.00 2.22
C ASN A 17 5.80 1.98 2.01
N ILE A 18 5.41 0.72 1.89
CA ILE A 18 6.35 -0.37 1.64
C ILE A 18 6.21 -0.78 0.19
N THR A 19 7.31 -0.72 -0.56
CA THR A 19 7.36 -1.13 -1.96
C THR A 19 8.33 -2.29 -2.12
N VAL A 20 7.89 -3.37 -2.77
CA VAL A 20 8.71 -4.55 -3.10
C VAL A 20 8.45 -4.91 -4.56
N GLY A 21 9.42 -4.64 -5.43
CA GLY A 21 9.25 -4.80 -6.88
C GLY A 21 8.03 -4.02 -7.38
N ASN A 22 7.06 -4.73 -7.95
CA ASN A 22 5.80 -4.16 -8.44
C ASN A 22 4.67 -4.15 -7.39
N ALA A 23 4.89 -4.72 -6.19
CA ALA A 23 3.91 -4.71 -5.12
C ALA A 23 4.11 -3.53 -4.17
N ARG A 24 3.00 -3.01 -3.64
CA ARG A 24 3.01 -1.90 -2.69
C ARG A 24 1.97 -2.11 -1.60
N VAL A 25 2.36 -1.85 -0.37
CA VAL A 25 1.49 -1.77 0.81
C VAL A 25 1.47 -0.33 1.29
N ILE A 26 0.27 0.26 1.36
CA ILE A 26 0.05 1.67 1.66
C ILE A 26 -0.18 1.87 3.16
N TRP A 27 0.45 2.89 3.72
CA TRP A 27 0.09 3.39 5.04
C TRP A 27 -1.15 4.29 4.92
N ALA A 28 -2.27 3.86 5.50
CA ALA A 28 -3.49 4.63 5.52
C ALA A 28 -3.65 5.35 6.87
N ARG A 29 -4.03 6.62 6.83
CA ARG A 29 -4.47 7.36 8.03
C ARG A 29 -5.78 6.75 8.54
N ALA A 30 -6.06 6.97 9.83
CA ALA A 30 -7.33 6.59 10.42
C ALA A 30 -8.49 7.28 9.67
N CYS A 31 -9.55 6.54 9.38
CA CYS A 31 -10.73 7.06 8.68
C CYS A 31 -11.99 6.31 9.13
N GLY A 32 -12.94 7.04 9.71
CA GLY A 32 -14.16 6.49 10.27
C GLY A 32 -13.86 5.41 11.32
N ARG A 33 -14.28 4.17 11.06
CA ARG A 33 -14.07 3.02 11.95
C ARG A 33 -12.73 2.31 11.74
N HIS A 34 -11.93 2.73 10.77
CA HIS A 34 -10.66 2.07 10.48
C HIS A 34 -9.52 2.83 11.16
N PRO A 35 -8.72 2.17 12.03
CA PRO A 35 -7.53 2.79 12.60
C PRO A 35 -6.48 3.04 11.52
N GLU A 36 -5.50 3.86 11.85
CA GLU A 36 -4.32 4.02 10.99
C GLU A 36 -3.53 2.71 10.90
N GLY A 37 -2.86 2.50 9.77
CA GLY A 37 -2.01 1.33 9.58
C GLY A 37 -1.80 0.97 8.12
N TYR A 38 -0.95 -0.03 7.92
CA TYR A 38 -0.70 -0.68 6.63
C TYR A 38 -1.92 -1.45 6.17
N VAL A 39 -2.39 -1.15 4.96
CA VAL A 39 -3.51 -1.86 4.34
C VAL A 39 -3.01 -3.15 3.70
N LEU A 40 -3.39 -4.29 4.28
CA LEU A 40 -3.07 -5.61 3.78
C LEU A 40 -4.06 -6.03 2.67
N PRO A 41 -3.65 -6.96 1.77
CA PRO A 41 -4.60 -7.63 0.89
C PRO A 41 -5.77 -8.23 1.67
N GLY A 42 -6.99 -8.04 1.17
CA GLY A 42 -8.23 -8.42 1.87
C GLY A 42 -8.83 -7.31 2.74
N GLY A 43 -8.20 -6.14 2.84
CA GLY A 43 -8.80 -4.94 3.47
C GLY A 43 -8.47 -4.77 4.96
N THR A 44 -7.85 -5.76 5.60
CA THR A 44 -7.36 -5.66 6.99
C THR A 44 -6.25 -4.63 7.11
N ARG A 45 -6.14 -3.97 8.28
CA ARG A 45 -5.05 -3.04 8.59
C ARG A 45 -4.17 -3.56 9.72
N THR A 46 -2.87 -3.27 9.65
CA THR A 46 -1.91 -3.58 10.71
C THR A 46 -0.96 -2.42 10.95
N THR A 47 -0.57 -2.16 12.19
CA THR A 47 0.52 -1.23 12.53
C THR A 47 1.89 -1.92 12.52
N ASN A 48 1.93 -3.26 12.42
CA ASN A 48 3.16 -4.02 12.38
C ASN A 48 3.82 -3.95 10.99
N ARG A 49 4.94 -3.23 10.91
CA ARG A 49 5.72 -3.05 9.69
C ARG A 49 6.27 -4.37 9.13
N PHE A 50 6.66 -5.33 9.97
CA PHE A 50 7.16 -6.64 9.51
C PHE A 50 6.07 -7.44 8.81
N THR A 51 4.85 -7.46 9.36
CA THR A 51 3.69 -8.11 8.72
C THR A 51 3.38 -7.47 7.37
N ALA A 52 3.39 -6.14 7.30
CA ALA A 52 3.16 -5.39 6.07
C ALA A 52 4.25 -5.66 5.01
N GLN A 53 5.51 -5.74 5.43
CA GLN A 53 6.63 -6.06 4.56
C GLN A 53 6.56 -7.49 4.03
N HIS A 54 6.23 -8.46 4.88
CA HIS A 54 6.02 -9.84 4.47
C HIS A 54 4.87 -9.95 3.45
N ALA A 55 3.76 -9.25 3.67
CA ALA A 55 2.66 -9.19 2.72
C ALA A 55 3.08 -8.62 1.36
N ALA A 56 3.86 -7.52 1.34
CA ALA A 56 4.39 -6.95 0.10
C ALA A 56 5.27 -7.95 -0.68
N HIS A 57 6.11 -8.72 0.01
CA HIS A 57 6.91 -9.78 -0.61
C HIS A 57 6.05 -10.90 -1.20
N LEU A 58 5.02 -11.36 -0.48
CA LEU A 58 4.09 -12.38 -0.98
C LEU A 58 3.33 -11.88 -2.23
N MET A 59 2.82 -10.65 -2.19
CA MET A 59 2.16 -10.01 -3.33
C MET A 59 3.08 -9.96 -4.56
N HIS A 60 4.32 -9.51 -4.36
CA HIS A 60 5.30 -9.46 -5.45
C HIS A 60 5.56 -10.86 -6.04
N ARG A 61 5.74 -11.87 -5.19
CA ARG A 61 5.97 -13.25 -5.64
C ARG A 61 4.78 -13.81 -6.43
N MET A 62 3.55 -13.56 -5.98
CA MET A 62 2.33 -13.97 -6.70
C MET A 62 2.24 -13.35 -8.10
N MET A 63 2.63 -12.08 -8.24
CA MET A 63 2.67 -11.39 -9.54
C MET A 63 3.71 -12.00 -10.51
N LEU A 64 4.77 -12.62 -10.00
CA LEU A 64 5.77 -13.29 -10.83
C LEU A 64 5.29 -14.68 -11.29
N VAL A 65 4.55 -15.40 -10.45
CA VAL A 65 4.08 -16.77 -10.75
C VAL A 65 2.88 -16.77 -11.70
N GLY A 66 2.02 -15.75 -11.68
CA GLY A 66 0.84 -15.65 -12.56
C GLY A 66 1.10 -15.15 -13.99
N ARG A 67 2.36 -15.16 -14.47
CA ARG A 67 2.77 -14.64 -15.79
C ARG A 67 2.98 -15.71 -16.88
N TYR A 68 2.33 -16.86 -16.76
CA TYR A 68 2.38 -17.94 -17.77
C TYR A 68 1.03 -18.10 -18.47
#